data_AF-A0A6V2RYY6-F1
#
_entry.id   AF-A0A6V2RYY6-F1
#
_cell.length_a   1.000
_cell.length_b   1.000
_cell.length_c   1.000
_cell.angle_alpha   90.00
_cell.angle_beta   90.00
_cell.angle_gamma   90.00
#
_symmetry.space_group_name_H-M   'P 1'
#
loop_
_entity.id
_entity.type
_entity.pdbx_description
1 polymer ?
#
loop_
_entity_poly.entity_id
_entity_poly.type
_entity_poly.pdbx_seq_one_letter_code
_entity_poly.pdbx_strand_id
1 'polypeptide(L)'
;KAVIARRCSALGGSGGAPRVVLLGRGSSFPLPPRKARDTHAEKRCANFDTCESGSTGLSNVNKELLADFTKGEAYLMDGNCSAVRPIVDTIIKQMTVPLVQGSLRYAYKVGESISGEAKVGTDRSQKNAAEGAVFTAAVLPLVHECNVAAAKTISDEMKFGLYDQGVFPDFAAVKAAFESTYDCLGITCADVGGLSDTGVATACQDAVPDGDDDDDGGNTGAIIGAVIGGVALGVLIGAVIFLRCRKARLASPVPVDMMAPKEGSSELGCEQA
;
A
#
# COMPACT_ATOMS: atom_id res chain seq x y z
N LYS A 1 16.36 -30.56 8.39
CA LYS A 1 15.90 -29.46 7.50
C LYS A 1 14.54 -29.74 6.83
N ALA A 2 14.29 -30.90 6.19
CA ALA A 2 12.94 -31.26 5.68
C ALA A 2 11.84 -31.33 6.76
N VAL A 3 12.22 -31.60 8.01
CA VAL A 3 11.34 -31.62 9.19
C VAL A 3 10.82 -30.22 9.56
N ILE A 4 11.59 -29.15 9.29
CA ILE A 4 11.25 -27.77 9.67
C ILE A 4 10.19 -27.20 8.71
N ALA A 5 10.36 -27.42 7.40
CA ALA A 5 9.37 -27.03 6.38
C ALA A 5 8.00 -27.71 6.58
N ARG A 6 7.99 -28.98 7.03
CA ARG A 6 6.74 -29.66 7.42
C ARG A 6 6.09 -29.07 8.67
N ARG A 7 6.86 -28.53 9.61
CA ARG A 7 6.33 -27.91 10.84
C ARG A 7 5.59 -26.60 10.56
N CYS A 8 6.09 -25.74 9.68
CA CYS A 8 5.40 -24.50 9.34
C CYS A 8 4.16 -24.69 8.46
N SER A 9 4.10 -25.77 7.68
CA SER A 9 2.93 -26.09 6.84
C SER A 9 1.74 -26.64 7.64
N ALA A 10 1.97 -27.17 8.85
CA ALA A 10 0.97 -27.86 9.66
C ALA A 10 0.14 -26.95 10.58
N LEU A 11 0.47 -25.65 10.69
CA LEU A 11 -0.24 -24.68 11.52
C LEU A 11 -1.31 -23.87 10.76
N GLY A 12 -1.53 -24.17 9.48
CA GLY A 12 -2.59 -23.54 8.67
C GLY A 12 -3.95 -24.21 8.92
N GLY A 13 -4.72 -23.67 9.87
CA GLY A 13 -6.16 -23.93 9.94
C GLY A 13 -6.85 -23.50 8.64
N SER A 14 -7.85 -24.29 8.24
CA SER A 14 -8.67 -24.14 7.01
C SER A 14 -9.13 -22.70 6.78
N GLY A 15 -8.45 -22.00 5.87
CA GLY A 15 -8.78 -20.65 5.43
C GLY A 15 -7.67 -20.15 4.53
N GLY A 16 -7.94 -20.07 3.23
CA GLY A 16 -6.94 -19.82 2.19
C GLY A 16 -6.07 -18.59 2.47
N ALA A 17 -4.79 -18.83 2.77
CA ALA A 17 -3.72 -17.84 2.83
C ALA A 17 -2.60 -18.30 1.86
N PRO A 18 -1.83 -17.37 1.28
CA PRO A 18 -0.97 -17.66 0.14
C PRO A 18 0.07 -18.71 0.50
N ARG A 19 0.21 -19.72 -0.38
CA ARG A 19 1.24 -20.75 -0.25
C ARG A 19 2.59 -20.07 -0.36
N VAL A 20 3.30 -19.92 0.76
CA VAL A 20 4.74 -19.65 0.75
C VAL A 20 5.40 -20.84 0.07
N VAL A 21 5.72 -20.69 -1.21
CA VAL A 21 6.46 -21.68 -1.98
C VAL A 21 7.89 -21.66 -1.45
N LEU A 22 8.18 -22.57 -0.51
CA LEU A 22 9.55 -22.91 -0.15
C LEU A 22 10.20 -23.56 -1.38
N LEU A 23 10.98 -22.76 -2.11
CA LEU A 23 11.88 -23.24 -3.16
C LEU A 23 12.76 -24.35 -2.57
N GLY A 24 12.70 -25.52 -3.22
CA GLY A 24 13.37 -26.73 -2.79
C GLY A 24 14.89 -26.57 -2.72
N ARG A 25 15.48 -27.31 -1.76
CA ARG A 25 16.92 -27.51 -1.54
C ARG A 25 17.77 -27.35 -2.81
N GLY A 26 18.68 -26.37 -2.80
CA GLY A 26 19.80 -26.29 -3.75
C GLY A 26 20.16 -24.87 -4.17
N SER A 27 19.21 -23.94 -4.13
CA SER A 27 19.51 -22.52 -4.29
C SER A 27 19.96 -21.97 -2.94
N SER A 28 21.28 -22.00 -2.68
CA SER A 28 21.87 -20.79 -2.12
C SER A 28 21.45 -19.71 -3.09
N PHE A 29 20.40 -18.94 -2.79
CA PHE A 29 20.11 -17.73 -3.53
C PHE A 29 21.36 -16.89 -3.26
N PRO A 30 22.32 -16.79 -4.19
CA PRO A 30 23.47 -15.94 -3.96
C PRO A 30 22.82 -14.58 -3.94
N LEU A 31 22.68 -14.02 -2.75
CA LEU A 31 22.22 -12.67 -2.54
C LEU A 31 22.99 -11.83 -3.58
N PRO A 32 22.32 -11.31 -4.63
CA PRO A 32 23.02 -10.69 -5.74
C PRO A 32 23.93 -9.59 -5.18
N PRO A 33 25.10 -9.32 -5.79
CA PRO A 33 26.08 -8.39 -5.24
C PRO A 33 25.37 -7.11 -4.77
N ARG A 34 25.76 -6.53 -3.63
CA ARG A 34 25.05 -5.41 -2.96
C ARG A 34 24.55 -4.30 -3.91
N LYS A 35 25.23 -4.07 -5.05
CA LYS A 35 24.81 -3.12 -6.10
C LYS A 35 23.58 -3.51 -6.93
N ALA A 36 23.20 -4.78 -6.99
CA ALA A 36 22.19 -5.29 -7.93
C ALA A 36 20.80 -5.50 -7.29
N ARG A 37 20.70 -5.53 -5.96
CA ARG A 37 19.46 -5.94 -5.29
C ARG A 37 18.44 -4.80 -5.14
N ASP A 38 18.91 -3.56 -5.02
CA ASP A 38 18.07 -2.50 -4.44
C ASP A 38 18.09 -1.18 -5.23
N THR A 39 18.48 -1.21 -6.52
CA THR A 39 18.75 0.03 -7.28
C THR A 39 17.58 1.00 -7.40
N HIS A 40 16.33 0.53 -7.21
CA HIS A 40 15.17 1.40 -7.27
C HIS A 40 14.95 2.20 -5.99
N ALA A 41 14.93 1.55 -4.82
CA ALA A 41 14.79 2.23 -3.53
C ALA A 41 15.95 3.20 -3.30
N GLU A 42 17.18 2.82 -3.65
CA GLU A 42 18.36 3.69 -3.59
C GLU A 42 18.22 4.94 -4.48
N LYS A 43 17.68 4.79 -5.69
CA LYS A 43 17.42 5.94 -6.57
C LYS A 43 16.28 6.82 -6.07
N ARG A 44 15.26 6.23 -5.42
CA ARG A 44 14.12 6.98 -4.89
C ARG A 44 14.49 7.71 -3.61
N CYS A 45 15.25 7.12 -2.70
CA CYS A 45 15.64 7.77 -1.45
C CYS A 45 16.35 9.11 -1.73
N ALA A 46 17.23 9.15 -2.74
CA ALA A 46 17.92 10.37 -3.12
C ALA A 46 16.99 11.44 -3.72
N ASN A 47 15.83 11.04 -4.27
CA ASN A 47 14.83 11.97 -4.78
C ASN A 47 13.88 12.48 -3.69
N PHE A 48 13.67 11.69 -2.64
CA PHE A 48 12.67 11.95 -1.60
C PHE A 48 13.27 12.37 -0.25
N ASP A 49 14.59 12.48 -0.17
CA ASP A 49 15.36 12.75 1.05
C ASP A 49 15.18 11.68 2.14
N THR A 50 15.07 10.40 1.74
CA THR A 50 14.85 9.26 2.65
C THR A 50 16.00 8.25 2.70
N CYS A 51 17.21 8.67 2.31
CA CYS A 51 18.45 7.94 2.55
C CYS A 51 18.98 8.22 3.98
N GLU A 52 19.98 7.46 4.42
CA GLU A 52 20.60 7.61 5.76
C GLU A 52 21.04 9.04 6.08
N SER A 53 21.56 9.76 5.08
CA SER A 53 22.01 11.15 5.20
C SER A 53 21.18 12.04 4.29
N GLY A 54 19.85 11.97 4.42
CA GLY A 54 18.87 12.68 3.60
C GLY A 54 18.88 12.16 2.16
N SER A 55 19.68 12.77 1.29
CA SER A 55 19.76 12.42 -0.14
C SER A 55 20.94 11.51 -0.49
N THR A 56 21.79 11.17 0.48
CA THR A 56 23.00 10.36 0.28
C THR A 56 23.08 9.17 1.23
N GLY A 57 23.81 8.13 0.82
CA GLY A 57 23.92 6.89 1.57
C GLY A 57 22.95 5.82 1.10
N LEU A 58 22.69 4.82 1.95
CA LEU A 58 21.73 3.77 1.65
C LEU A 58 20.29 4.24 1.90
N SER A 59 19.33 3.70 1.15
CA SER A 59 17.91 3.90 1.43
C SER A 59 17.55 3.32 2.80
N ASN A 60 16.85 4.11 3.62
CA ASN A 60 16.41 3.65 4.95
C ASN A 60 15.51 2.42 4.83
N VAL A 61 14.51 2.47 3.94
CA VAL A 61 13.61 1.35 3.63
C VAL A 61 14.40 0.10 3.22
N ASN A 62 15.41 0.25 2.37
CA ASN A 62 16.18 -0.89 1.89
C ASN A 62 17.00 -1.56 3.01
N LYS A 63 17.60 -0.76 3.89
CA LYS A 63 18.33 -1.29 5.05
C LYS A 63 17.43 -2.11 5.96
N GLU A 64 16.26 -1.57 6.27
CA GLU A 64 15.31 -2.25 7.14
C GLU A 64 14.76 -3.53 6.48
N LEU A 65 14.46 -3.47 5.18
CA LEU A 65 14.01 -4.63 4.40
C LEU A 65 15.02 -5.78 4.46
N LEU A 66 16.31 -5.49 4.26
CA LEU A 66 17.37 -6.50 4.37
C LEU A 66 17.52 -7.05 5.79
N ALA A 67 17.35 -6.20 6.81
CA ALA A 67 17.36 -6.64 8.21
C ALA A 67 16.18 -7.59 8.51
N ASP A 68 14.99 -7.28 8.00
CA ASP A 68 13.78 -8.09 8.21
C ASP A 68 13.85 -9.41 7.44
N PHE A 69 14.42 -9.45 6.24
CA PHE A 69 14.71 -10.72 5.57
C PHE A 69 15.66 -11.60 6.40
N THR A 70 16.67 -11.00 7.03
CA THR A 70 17.62 -11.74 7.88
C THR A 70 16.93 -12.29 9.14
N LYS A 71 16.07 -11.48 9.80
CA LYS A 71 15.27 -11.94 10.96
C LYS A 71 14.30 -13.05 10.56
N GLY A 72 13.60 -12.89 9.43
CA GLY A 72 12.67 -13.89 8.90
C GLY A 72 13.35 -15.21 8.60
N GLU A 73 14.55 -15.17 8.00
CA GLU A 73 15.36 -16.37 7.78
C GLU A 73 15.71 -17.07 9.11
N ALA A 74 16.16 -16.32 10.12
CA ALA A 74 16.48 -16.88 11.44
C ALA A 74 15.27 -17.58 12.08
N TYR A 75 14.09 -16.94 12.10
CA TYR A 75 12.87 -17.56 12.63
C TYR A 75 12.45 -18.82 11.85
N LEU A 76 12.63 -18.84 10.53
CA LEU A 76 12.38 -20.02 9.71
C LEU A 76 13.36 -21.15 10.03
N MET A 77 14.64 -20.84 10.26
CA MET A 77 15.66 -21.83 10.64
C MET A 77 15.40 -22.43 12.02
N ASP A 78 14.86 -21.64 12.95
CA ASP A 78 14.47 -22.07 14.30
C ASP A 78 13.10 -22.77 14.33
N GLY A 79 12.35 -22.75 13.23
CA GLY A 79 11.01 -23.33 13.13
C GLY A 79 9.92 -22.53 13.85
N ASN A 80 10.17 -21.25 14.14
CA ASN A 80 9.22 -20.32 14.77
C ASN A 80 8.34 -19.63 13.71
N CYS A 81 7.41 -20.37 13.13
CA CYS A 81 6.63 -19.93 11.98
C CYS A 81 5.64 -18.80 12.29
N SER A 82 5.17 -18.70 13.54
CA SER A 82 4.28 -17.61 13.97
C SER A 82 5.02 -16.27 14.03
N ALA A 83 6.29 -16.26 14.40
CA ALA A 83 7.12 -15.06 14.43
C ALA A 83 7.47 -14.51 13.03
N VAL A 84 7.32 -15.32 11.97
CA VAL A 84 7.58 -14.88 10.59
C VAL A 84 6.45 -14.02 10.04
N ARG A 85 5.19 -14.24 10.45
CA ARG A 85 4.05 -13.50 9.89
C ARG A 85 4.16 -11.99 10.09
N PRO A 86 4.47 -11.46 11.29
CA PRO A 86 4.67 -10.04 11.48
C PRO A 86 5.83 -9.47 10.64
N ILE A 87 6.89 -10.26 10.41
CA ILE A 87 8.02 -9.85 9.57
C ILE A 87 7.58 -9.69 8.11
N VAL A 88 6.76 -10.60 7.59
CA VAL A 88 6.19 -10.48 6.24
C VAL A 88 5.33 -9.21 6.13
N ASP A 89 4.52 -8.90 7.14
CA ASP A 89 3.71 -7.70 7.15
C ASP A 89 4.58 -6.42 7.10
N THR A 90 5.68 -6.37 7.86
CA THR A 90 6.64 -5.24 7.78
C THR A 90 7.29 -5.13 6.40
N ILE A 91 7.70 -6.26 5.81
CA ILE A 91 8.28 -6.31 4.46
C ILE A 91 7.30 -5.75 3.42
N ILE A 92 6.01 -6.11 3.50
CA ILE A 92 4.98 -5.60 2.57
C ILE A 92 4.86 -4.07 2.69
N LYS A 93 4.83 -3.53 3.91
CA LYS A 93 4.79 -2.08 4.15
C LYS A 93 6.00 -1.38 3.54
N GLN A 94 7.20 -1.87 3.81
CA GLN A 94 8.44 -1.32 3.27
C GLN A 94 8.52 -1.38 1.74
N MET A 95 8.08 -2.47 1.11
CA MET A 95 8.06 -2.57 -0.35
C MET A 95 7.04 -1.63 -1.01
N THR A 96 6.03 -1.18 -0.26
CA THR A 96 5.02 -0.22 -0.75
C THR A 96 5.61 1.18 -0.91
N VAL A 97 6.55 1.57 -0.03
CA VAL A 97 7.15 2.91 -0.05
C VAL A 97 7.83 3.24 -1.39
N PRO A 98 8.74 2.41 -1.96
CA PRO A 98 9.33 2.69 -3.27
C PRO A 98 8.33 2.73 -4.43
N LEU A 99 7.19 2.03 -4.32
CA LEU A 99 6.13 2.06 -5.35
C LEU A 99 5.38 3.39 -5.30
N VAL A 100 5.05 3.88 -4.11
CA VAL A 100 4.45 5.21 -3.91
C VAL A 100 5.41 6.29 -4.37
N GLN A 101 6.67 6.26 -3.93
CA GLN A 101 7.72 7.18 -4.36
C GLN A 101 7.92 7.17 -5.88
N GLY A 102 7.90 5.99 -6.51
CA GLY A 102 7.93 5.85 -7.96
C GLY A 102 6.76 6.57 -8.62
N SER A 103 5.55 6.30 -8.18
CA SER A 103 4.30 6.90 -8.69
C SER A 103 4.33 8.43 -8.58
N LEU A 104 4.63 8.95 -7.39
CA LEU A 104 4.70 10.39 -7.11
C LEU A 104 5.77 11.09 -7.95
N ARG A 105 6.94 10.46 -8.12
CA ARG A 105 8.01 11.04 -8.95
C ARG A 105 7.56 11.20 -10.40
N TYR A 106 6.90 10.21 -10.98
CA TYR A 106 6.45 10.33 -12.37
C TYR A 106 5.25 11.25 -12.52
N ALA A 107 4.35 11.29 -11.54
CA ALA A 107 3.30 12.31 -11.47
C ALA A 107 3.92 13.72 -11.45
N TYR A 108 4.98 13.94 -10.66
CA TYR A 108 5.69 15.22 -10.61
C TYR A 108 6.35 15.60 -11.96
N LYS A 109 7.00 14.62 -12.60
CA LYS A 109 7.69 14.84 -13.88
C LYS A 109 6.75 15.15 -15.04
N VAL A 110 5.62 14.44 -15.11
CA VAL A 110 4.68 14.48 -16.24
C VAL A 110 3.51 15.43 -16.00
N GLY A 111 3.21 15.72 -14.74
CA GLY A 111 2.01 16.42 -14.29
C GLY A 111 1.80 17.80 -14.90
N GLU A 112 0.60 18.32 -14.73
CA GLU A 112 0.25 19.68 -15.14
C GLU A 112 1.16 20.70 -14.45
N SER A 113 1.50 21.79 -15.15
CA SER A 113 2.41 22.80 -14.61
C SER A 113 1.67 23.60 -13.53
N ILE A 114 2.24 23.66 -12.33
CA ILE A 114 1.64 24.35 -11.20
C ILE A 114 2.33 25.70 -11.02
N SER A 115 1.54 26.77 -10.87
CA SER A 115 2.08 28.11 -10.63
C SER A 115 2.85 28.15 -9.30
N GLY A 116 4.09 28.65 -9.32
CA GLY A 116 4.98 28.65 -8.15
C GLY A 116 5.83 27.38 -8.01
N GLU A 117 5.62 26.35 -8.83
CA GLU A 117 6.34 25.06 -8.75
C GLU A 117 7.23 24.83 -9.97
N ALA A 118 8.51 25.20 -9.85
CA ALA A 118 9.40 25.31 -11.01
C ALA A 118 9.69 23.99 -11.75
N LYS A 119 9.53 22.82 -11.12
CA LYS A 119 9.94 21.54 -11.75
C LYS A 119 8.77 20.59 -12.06
N VAL A 120 7.53 20.90 -11.67
CA VAL A 120 6.37 20.07 -12.02
C VAL A 120 6.11 20.16 -13.53
N GLY A 121 6.00 19.01 -14.19
CA GLY A 121 5.69 18.94 -15.62
C GLY A 121 6.83 19.34 -16.55
N THR A 122 8.06 19.46 -16.03
CA THR A 122 9.24 19.89 -16.83
C THR A 122 9.91 18.75 -17.61
N ASP A 123 9.57 17.48 -17.33
CA ASP A 123 10.14 16.30 -17.99
C ASP A 123 9.00 15.39 -18.49
N ARG A 124 8.15 15.96 -19.33
CA ARG A 124 7.01 15.29 -19.98
C ARG A 124 7.50 14.43 -21.14
N SER A 125 7.34 13.12 -21.03
CA SER A 125 7.55 12.19 -22.13
C SER A 125 6.63 10.98 -22.00
N GLN A 126 6.29 10.35 -23.13
CA GLN A 126 5.51 9.12 -23.16
C GLN A 126 6.16 8.01 -22.32
N LYS A 127 7.50 7.96 -22.30
CA LYS A 127 8.27 7.05 -21.44
C LYS A 127 8.02 7.31 -19.96
N ASN A 128 8.12 8.55 -19.50
CA ASN A 128 7.89 8.90 -18.10
C ASN A 128 6.43 8.65 -17.69
N ALA A 129 5.47 8.92 -18.58
CA ALA A 129 4.06 8.63 -18.35
C ALA A 129 3.79 7.13 -18.21
N ALA A 130 4.39 6.31 -19.09
CA ALA A 130 4.31 4.86 -19.04
C ALA A 130 4.92 4.29 -17.75
N GLU A 131 6.11 4.77 -17.36
CA GLU A 131 6.76 4.36 -16.11
C GLU A 131 5.88 4.71 -14.90
N GLY A 132 5.30 5.92 -14.85
CA GLY A 132 4.38 6.33 -13.79
C GLY A 132 3.12 5.49 -13.71
N ALA A 133 2.50 5.16 -14.85
CA ALA A 133 1.32 4.31 -14.90
C ALA A 133 1.59 2.90 -14.35
N VAL A 134 2.75 2.33 -14.66
CA VAL A 134 3.14 0.99 -14.18
C VAL A 134 3.40 0.99 -12.66
N PHE A 135 4.12 2.00 -12.14
CA PHE A 135 4.30 2.13 -10.68
C PHE A 135 2.97 2.28 -9.96
N THR A 136 2.07 3.09 -10.52
CA THR A 136 0.76 3.34 -9.95
C THR A 136 -0.11 2.09 -9.98
N ALA A 137 -0.14 1.37 -11.11
CA ALA A 137 -0.90 0.13 -11.25
C ALA A 137 -0.47 -0.95 -10.24
N ALA A 138 0.80 -0.98 -9.83
CA ALA A 138 1.30 -1.93 -8.85
C ALA A 138 0.77 -1.68 -7.43
N VAL A 139 0.51 -0.43 -7.07
CA VAL A 139 0.08 -0.03 -5.71
C VAL A 139 -1.43 0.21 -5.61
N LEU A 140 -2.12 0.44 -6.73
CA LEU A 140 -3.55 0.72 -6.76
C LEU A 140 -4.43 -0.29 -6.01
N PRO A 141 -4.20 -1.63 -6.06
CA PRO A 141 -5.00 -2.57 -5.28
C PRO A 141 -4.90 -2.32 -3.77
N LEU A 142 -3.70 -2.00 -3.27
CA LEU A 142 -3.49 -1.71 -1.84
C LEU A 142 -4.17 -0.40 -1.44
N VAL A 143 -4.06 0.64 -2.27
CA VAL A 143 -4.74 1.91 -2.07
C VAL A 143 -6.26 1.72 -2.08
N HIS A 144 -6.78 0.90 -2.99
CA HIS A 144 -8.23 0.66 -3.13
C HIS A 144 -8.81 -0.02 -1.90
N GLU A 145 -8.10 -0.99 -1.31
CA GLU A 145 -8.50 -1.62 -0.05
C GLU A 145 -8.58 -0.60 1.10
N CYS A 146 -7.70 0.40 1.10
CA CYS A 146 -7.70 1.47 2.11
C CYS A 146 -8.74 2.58 1.84
N ASN A 147 -8.84 3.04 0.58
CA ASN A 147 -9.72 4.11 0.16
C ASN A 147 -10.00 4.02 -1.35
N VAL A 148 -11.21 3.58 -1.68
CA VAL A 148 -11.70 3.43 -3.07
C VAL A 148 -11.67 4.75 -3.84
N ALA A 149 -12.01 5.88 -3.18
CA ALA A 149 -12.03 7.19 -3.84
C ALA A 149 -10.61 7.67 -4.17
N ALA A 150 -9.66 7.51 -3.24
CA ALA A 150 -8.26 7.83 -3.49
C ALA A 150 -7.67 6.99 -4.63
N ALA A 151 -7.95 5.68 -4.65
CA ALA A 151 -7.54 4.80 -5.74
C ALA A 151 -8.13 5.22 -7.08
N LYS A 152 -9.40 5.67 -7.10
CA LYS A 152 -10.03 6.19 -8.31
C LYS A 152 -9.33 7.46 -8.80
N THR A 153 -9.08 8.43 -7.92
CA THR A 153 -8.35 9.66 -8.27
C THR A 153 -6.98 9.33 -8.87
N ILE A 154 -6.20 8.50 -8.18
CA ILE A 154 -4.87 8.11 -8.65
C ILE A 154 -4.94 7.40 -10.00
N SER A 155 -5.89 6.48 -10.19
CA SER A 155 -6.08 5.78 -11.47
C SER A 155 -6.49 6.73 -12.59
N ASP A 156 -7.40 7.66 -12.34
CA ASP A 156 -7.89 8.59 -13.36
C ASP A 156 -6.81 9.56 -13.83
N GLU A 157 -5.90 9.96 -12.93
CA GLU A 157 -4.79 10.86 -13.20
C GLU A 157 -3.58 10.15 -13.83
N MET A 158 -3.32 8.90 -13.48
CA MET A 158 -2.07 8.20 -13.83
C MET A 158 -2.24 7.00 -14.77
N LYS A 159 -3.45 6.74 -15.30
CA LYS A 159 -3.66 5.61 -16.22
C LYS A 159 -2.85 5.73 -17.51
N PHE A 160 -2.50 4.56 -18.04
CA PHE A 160 -1.79 4.46 -19.31
C PHE A 160 -2.58 5.08 -20.46
N GLY A 161 -1.88 5.78 -21.37
CA GLY A 161 -2.48 6.36 -22.58
C GLY A 161 -3.04 7.79 -22.43
N LEU A 162 -3.02 8.40 -21.24
CA LEU A 162 -3.42 9.80 -21.05
C LEU A 162 -2.49 10.80 -21.75
N TYR A 163 -1.18 10.51 -21.74
CA TYR A 163 -0.18 11.37 -22.34
C TYR A 163 -0.42 11.58 -23.84
N ASP A 164 -0.80 10.52 -24.55
CA ASP A 164 -1.09 10.57 -26.00
C ASP A 164 -2.36 11.37 -26.31
N GLN A 165 -3.20 11.62 -25.29
CA GLN A 165 -4.39 12.47 -25.35
C GLN A 165 -4.10 13.91 -24.93
N GLY A 166 -2.85 14.23 -24.56
CA GLY A 166 -2.47 15.55 -24.04
C GLY A 166 -3.02 15.85 -22.65
N VAL A 167 -3.44 14.82 -21.91
CA VAL A 167 -3.93 14.93 -20.52
C VAL A 167 -2.77 14.62 -19.59
N PHE A 168 -2.51 15.53 -18.65
CA PHE A 168 -1.41 15.42 -17.69
C PHE A 168 -1.96 15.30 -16.27
N PRO A 169 -1.32 14.50 -15.40
CA PRO A 169 -1.77 14.31 -14.02
C PRO A 169 -1.78 15.62 -13.21
N ASP A 170 -2.78 15.82 -12.37
CA ASP A 170 -2.68 16.76 -11.24
C ASP A 170 -1.81 16.12 -10.14
N PHE A 171 -0.54 16.55 -10.07
CA PHE A 171 0.40 16.03 -9.08
C PHE A 171 -0.07 16.25 -7.64
N ALA A 172 -0.69 17.39 -7.34
CA ALA A 172 -1.14 17.69 -5.97
C ALA A 172 -2.31 16.78 -5.57
N ALA A 173 -3.25 16.54 -6.49
CA ALA A 173 -4.36 15.61 -6.27
C ALA A 173 -3.86 14.15 -6.09
N VAL A 174 -2.92 13.71 -6.95
CA VAL A 174 -2.32 12.37 -6.84
C VAL A 174 -1.59 12.21 -5.50
N LYS A 175 -0.81 13.21 -5.09
CA LYS A 175 -0.08 13.19 -3.82
C LYS A 175 -1.02 13.13 -2.62
N ALA A 176 -2.01 14.03 -2.56
CA ALA A 176 -2.99 14.05 -1.46
C ALA A 176 -3.78 12.73 -1.38
N ALA A 177 -4.12 12.12 -2.51
CA ALA A 177 -4.79 10.83 -2.56
C ALA A 177 -3.91 9.72 -1.96
N PHE A 178 -2.62 9.66 -2.29
CA PHE A 178 -1.69 8.69 -1.68
C PHE A 178 -1.57 8.90 -0.17
N GLU A 179 -1.33 10.14 0.25
CA GLU A 179 -1.13 10.49 1.68
C GLU A 179 -2.34 10.13 2.54
N SER A 180 -3.55 10.27 2.01
CA SER A 180 -4.78 9.87 2.71
C SER A 180 -4.88 8.37 3.04
N THR A 181 -3.97 7.55 2.50
CA THR A 181 -3.96 6.09 2.71
C THR A 181 -2.77 5.58 3.52
N TYR A 182 -1.83 6.45 3.89
CA TYR A 182 -0.58 6.06 4.56
C TYR A 182 -0.80 5.31 5.87
N ASP A 183 -1.69 5.80 6.74
CA ASP A 183 -2.03 5.14 8.00
C ASP A 183 -2.54 3.70 7.80
N CYS A 184 -3.42 3.49 6.82
CA CYS A 184 -3.97 2.17 6.50
C CYS A 184 -2.92 1.25 5.87
N LEU A 185 -2.06 1.79 5.01
CA LEU A 185 -0.93 1.07 4.43
C LEU A 185 0.16 0.79 5.47
N GLY A 186 0.12 1.44 6.64
CA GLY A 186 1.09 1.30 7.71
C GLY A 186 2.46 1.88 7.35
N ILE A 187 2.45 2.97 6.57
CA ILE A 187 3.63 3.76 6.21
C ILE A 187 3.42 5.21 6.70
N THR A 188 4.48 5.97 6.86
CA THR A 188 4.44 7.35 7.35
C THR A 188 4.86 8.35 6.28
N CYS A 189 4.56 9.61 6.49
CA CYS A 189 5.08 10.72 5.69
C CYS A 189 6.61 10.72 5.67
N ALA A 190 7.26 10.39 6.78
CA ALA A 190 8.72 10.30 6.88
C ALA A 190 9.29 9.14 6.05
N ASP A 191 8.58 8.01 5.95
CA ASP A 191 9.01 6.88 5.12
C ASP A 191 9.02 7.25 3.63
N VAL A 192 8.02 8.00 3.18
CA VAL A 192 7.87 8.40 1.77
C VAL A 192 8.72 9.61 1.43
N GLY A 193 8.76 10.62 2.29
CA GLY A 193 9.52 11.86 2.09
C GLY A 193 8.91 12.84 1.09
N GLY A 194 9.73 13.77 0.59
CA GLY A 194 9.31 14.87 -0.29
C GLY A 194 10.25 15.06 -1.49
N LEU A 195 9.72 15.47 -2.63
CA LEU A 195 10.48 15.74 -3.86
C LEU A 195 11.08 17.16 -3.90
N SER A 196 10.69 18.00 -2.94
CA SER A 196 11.13 19.38 -2.76
C SER A 196 11.07 19.72 -1.28
N ASP A 197 11.87 20.68 -0.82
CA ASP A 197 11.82 21.18 0.56
C ASP A 197 10.68 22.18 0.77
N THR A 198 10.05 22.63 -0.32
CA THR A 198 8.96 23.60 -0.30
C THR A 198 7.86 23.23 -1.31
N GLY A 199 6.67 23.78 -1.09
CA GLY A 199 5.59 23.72 -2.06
C GLY A 199 4.77 22.43 -2.02
N VAL A 200 4.01 22.15 -3.08
CA VAL A 200 3.13 20.96 -3.13
C VAL A 200 3.91 19.65 -3.16
N ALA A 201 5.22 19.69 -3.44
CA ALA A 201 6.10 18.52 -3.47
C ALA A 201 6.80 18.24 -2.12
N THR A 202 6.58 19.06 -1.10
CA THR A 202 7.06 18.86 0.27
C THR A 202 6.56 17.56 0.88
N ALA A 203 7.35 16.95 1.77
CA ALA A 203 6.91 15.82 2.58
C ALA A 203 5.68 16.22 3.42
N CYS A 204 4.68 15.34 3.53
CA CYS A 204 3.58 15.58 4.45
C CYS A 204 4.05 15.51 5.91
N GLN A 205 3.17 15.89 6.83
CA GLN A 205 3.37 15.69 8.26
C GLN A 205 2.37 14.64 8.72
N ASP A 206 2.86 13.62 9.41
CA ASP A 206 1.98 12.67 10.09
C ASP A 206 1.19 13.42 11.16
N ALA A 207 -0.10 13.09 11.31
CA ALA A 207 -0.88 13.65 12.41
C ALA A 207 -0.21 13.22 13.72
N VAL A 208 0.29 14.19 14.49
CA VAL A 208 0.72 13.94 15.86
C VAL A 208 -0.54 13.50 16.61
N PRO A 209 -0.60 12.27 17.18
CA PRO A 209 -1.71 11.94 18.04
C PRO A 209 -1.72 12.98 19.15
N ASP A 210 -2.84 13.67 19.35
CA ASP A 210 -3.01 14.69 20.37
C ASP A 210 -2.49 14.12 21.70
N GLY A 211 -1.24 14.44 22.04
CA GLY A 211 -0.75 14.34 23.39
C GLY A 211 -1.51 15.42 24.12
N ASP A 212 -2.09 15.08 25.26
CA ASP A 212 -2.53 16.07 26.22
C ASP A 212 -1.30 16.92 26.59
N ASP A 213 -1.05 17.99 25.83
CA ASP A 213 -0.09 19.02 26.18
C ASP A 213 -0.70 19.74 27.38
N ASP A 214 -0.12 19.50 28.56
CA ASP A 214 -0.31 20.33 29.74
C ASP A 214 -0.11 21.80 29.34
N ASP A 215 -1.21 22.55 29.32
CA ASP A 215 -1.32 23.97 29.08
C ASP A 215 -0.29 24.79 29.90
N ASP A 216 0.41 25.69 29.22
CA ASP A 216 0.68 27.02 29.77
C ASP A 216 0.48 28.08 28.69
N GLY A 217 -0.75 28.59 28.61
CA GLY A 217 -0.99 30.01 28.34
C GLY A 217 -1.80 30.37 27.09
N GLY A 218 -3.05 30.82 27.31
CA GLY A 218 -3.58 31.96 26.54
C GLY A 218 -4.95 31.86 25.88
N ASN A 219 -6.00 31.54 26.66
CA ASN A 219 -7.35 32.12 26.58
C ASN A 219 -7.97 32.41 25.19
N THR A 220 -8.74 31.47 24.63
CA THR A 220 -9.98 31.77 23.86
C THR A 220 -10.96 30.60 24.01
N GLY A 221 -12.17 30.94 24.46
CA GLY A 221 -13.12 30.01 25.06
C GLY A 221 -13.95 29.16 24.10
N ALA A 222 -14.43 28.05 24.70
CA ALA A 222 -15.70 27.39 24.52
C ALA A 222 -15.99 26.75 23.15
N ILE A 223 -15.88 25.41 23.08
CA ILE A 223 -17.05 24.49 23.01
C ILE A 223 -16.68 23.15 23.69
N ILE A 224 -17.06 22.99 24.96
CA ILE A 224 -17.22 21.67 25.58
C ILE A 224 -18.70 21.32 25.50
N GLY A 225 -19.04 20.19 24.88
CA GLY A 225 -20.36 19.57 25.06
C GLY A 225 -20.83 18.66 23.92
N ALA A 226 -20.57 17.34 24.06
CA ALA A 226 -21.51 16.23 23.77
C ALA A 226 -20.81 14.91 23.34
N VAL A 227 -19.98 14.30 24.20
CA VAL A 227 -19.36 12.98 23.91
C VAL A 227 -20.21 11.77 24.35
N ILE A 228 -21.36 11.95 25.02
CA ILE A 228 -22.06 10.78 25.62
C ILE A 228 -23.14 10.15 24.70
N GLY A 229 -23.45 10.73 23.53
CA GLY A 229 -24.49 10.20 22.63
C GLY A 229 -24.02 9.22 21.53
N GLY A 230 -22.75 9.27 21.12
CA GLY A 230 -22.27 8.58 19.91
C GLY A 230 -21.98 7.09 20.08
N VAL A 231 -21.63 6.66 21.29
CA VAL A 231 -21.17 5.28 21.55
C VAL A 231 -22.33 4.28 21.43
N ALA A 232 -23.55 4.65 21.87
CA ALA A 232 -24.71 3.77 21.79
C ALA A 232 -25.19 3.54 20.34
N LEU A 233 -25.13 4.57 19.50
CA LEU A 233 -25.56 4.47 18.10
C LEU A 233 -24.54 3.68 17.26
N GLY A 234 -23.24 3.85 17.51
CA GLY A 234 -22.18 3.08 16.86
C GLY A 234 -22.25 1.57 17.17
N VAL A 235 -22.52 1.22 18.43
CA VAL A 235 -22.68 -0.19 18.84
C VAL A 235 -23.95 -0.81 18.21
N LEU A 236 -25.05 -0.07 18.10
CA LEU A 236 -26.28 -0.55 17.47
C LEU A 236 -26.12 -0.75 15.95
N ILE A 237 -25.47 0.19 15.27
CA ILE A 237 -25.19 0.06 13.83
C ILE A 237 -24.22 -1.10 13.58
N GLY A 238 -23.16 -1.23 14.39
CA GLY A 238 -22.21 -2.34 14.32
C GLY A 238 -22.87 -3.70 14.54
N ALA A 239 -23.78 -3.81 15.51
CA ALA A 239 -24.53 -5.04 15.77
C ALA A 239 -25.47 -5.41 14.61
N VAL A 240 -26.14 -4.43 14.00
CA VAL A 240 -27.02 -4.66 12.84
C VAL A 240 -26.22 -5.12 11.62
N ILE A 241 -25.06 -4.51 11.34
CA ILE A 241 -24.17 -4.92 10.24
C ILE A 241 -23.65 -6.34 10.50
N PHE A 242 -23.18 -6.63 11.72
CA PHE A 242 -22.69 -7.96 12.10
C PHE A 242 -23.76 -9.05 11.94
N LEU A 243 -24.99 -8.78 12.38
CA LEU A 243 -26.11 -9.73 12.25
C LEU A 243 -26.53 -9.94 10.79
N ARG A 244 -26.48 -8.89 9.95
CA ARG A 244 -26.72 -9.01 8.51
C ARG A 244 -25.63 -9.81 7.79
N CYS A 245 -24.35 -9.57 8.11
CA CYS A 245 -23.23 -10.36 7.58
C CYS A 245 -23.29 -11.83 8.02
N ARG A 246 -23.73 -12.10 9.25
CA ARG A 246 -23.90 -13.48 9.75
C ARG A 246 -25.03 -14.20 9.02
N LYS A 247 -26.13 -13.52 8.73
CA LYS A 247 -27.26 -14.08 7.97
C LYS A 247 -26.88 -14.37 6.51
N ALA A 248 -26.06 -13.51 5.89
CA ALA A 248 -25.54 -13.74 4.54
C ALA A 248 -24.61 -14.98 4.45
N ARG A 249 -23.76 -15.22 5.47
CA ARG A 249 -22.92 -16.44 5.50
C ARG A 249 -23.73 -17.73 5.74
N LEU A 250 -24.85 -17.65 6.45
CA LEU A 250 -25.73 -18.80 6.69
C LEU A 250 -26.66 -19.11 5.50
N ALA A 251 -26.83 -18.17 4.58
CA ALA A 251 -27.74 -18.30 3.43
C ALA A 251 -27.08 -18.88 2.16
N SER A 252 -25.78 -19.13 2.17
CA SER A 252 -25.07 -19.73 1.03
C SER A 252 -24.73 -21.20 1.32
N PRO A 253 -25.56 -22.17 0.92
CA PRO A 253 -25.11 -23.56 0.81
C PRO A 253 -24.14 -23.66 -0.36
N VAL A 254 -22.91 -24.10 -0.10
CA VAL A 254 -21.94 -24.51 -1.14
C VAL A 254 -22.45 -25.81 -1.76
N PRO A 255 -22.79 -25.88 -3.06
CA PRO A 255 -22.95 -27.15 -3.74
C PRO A 255 -21.56 -27.68 -4.09
N VAL A 256 -21.24 -28.86 -3.58
CA VAL A 256 -20.12 -29.68 -4.03
C VAL A 256 -20.64 -30.56 -5.16
N ASP A 257 -20.16 -30.40 -6.39
CA ASP A 257 -20.06 -31.44 -7.45
C ASP A 257 -19.32 -30.82 -8.65
N MET A 258 -18.03 -31.12 -8.86
CA MET A 258 -17.48 -32.22 -9.70
C MET A 258 -17.74 -32.08 -11.22
N MET A 259 -16.69 -31.65 -11.92
CA MET A 259 -16.19 -32.11 -13.24
C MET A 259 -17.18 -32.76 -14.23
N ALA A 260 -17.41 -32.09 -15.38
CA ALA A 260 -17.15 -32.55 -16.77
C ALA A 260 -18.22 -32.08 -17.80
N PRO A 261 -17.86 -31.94 -19.10
CA PRO A 261 -18.55 -31.09 -20.07
C PRO A 261 -19.51 -31.86 -20.98
N LYS A 262 -20.54 -31.20 -21.53
CA LYS A 262 -21.05 -31.43 -22.89
C LYS A 262 -22.03 -30.34 -23.35
N GLU A 263 -21.92 -30.04 -24.64
CA GLU A 263 -22.78 -29.19 -25.46
C GLU A 263 -24.26 -29.59 -25.39
N GLY A 264 -25.16 -28.63 -25.57
CA GLY A 264 -26.58 -28.91 -25.81
C GLY A 264 -27.49 -27.71 -25.58
N SER A 265 -27.85 -27.07 -26.68
CA SER A 265 -28.90 -26.07 -26.95
C SER A 265 -30.06 -25.90 -25.97
N SER A 266 -30.56 -24.64 -25.99
CA SER A 266 -31.97 -24.20 -25.89
C SER A 266 -32.59 -24.32 -24.47
N GLU A 267 -33.22 -23.32 -23.87
CA GLU A 267 -34.18 -22.31 -24.33
C GLU A 267 -34.34 -21.21 -23.26
N LEU A 268 -34.74 -20.01 -23.72
CA LEU A 268 -35.63 -18.99 -23.09
C LEU A 268 -35.34 -18.55 -21.63
N GLY A 269 -35.32 -17.27 -21.27
CA GLY A 269 -35.92 -16.07 -21.82
C GLY A 269 -36.18 -15.09 -20.65
N CYS A 270 -36.11 -13.79 -20.93
CA CYS A 270 -36.30 -12.67 -20.00
C CYS A 270 -37.72 -12.57 -19.40
N GLU A 271 -37.79 -12.01 -18.18
CA GLU A 271 -38.70 -10.93 -17.75
C GLU A 271 -40.22 -11.20 -17.66
N GLN A 272 -40.79 -11.04 -16.45
CA GLN A 272 -42.04 -10.27 -16.24
C GLN A 272 -42.37 -10.02 -14.75
N ALA A 273 -42.89 -8.80 -14.54
CA ALA A 273 -43.53 -8.18 -13.36
C ALA A 273 -42.63 -7.57 -12.28
#